data_AF-A0A3N2EMQ6-F1
#
_entry.id   AF-A0A3N2EMQ6-F1
#
_cell.length_a   1.000
_cell.length_b   1.000
_cell.length_c   1.000
_cell.angle_alpha   90.00
_cell.angle_beta   90.00
_cell.angle_gamma   90.00
#
_symmetry.space_group_name_H-M   'P 1'
#
loop_
_entity.id
_entity.type
_entity.pdbx_description
1 polymer ?
#
loop_
_entity_poly.entity_id
_entity_poly.type
_entity_poly.pdbx_seq_one_letter_code
_entity_poly.pdbx_strand_id
1 'polypeptide(L)'
;MNASSSSAGRASRRTAIGLVILIVLLLCGYLVTDRLTPYTSQARVQAFVIPVAAEVTGQIKKVYVRDNQRVSAGEPLFEIDPEPYDIALARARSDYTTVLSSVKAGNQSVVAAEAGLQAATTAYQNAAKDAERQERLYREDPGTISVRRLEIAQATRETARSQMAAASADVRRAIEAAGAAGDDNSQLLSAVATVRKAELDRKKSTVLAGSGGLITDLRSEVGQFVGAGAPVMTLIAINDVWINADMTENNLGHIRPGNEVAILLDSMPGQLFKGEIVSIGYGVNASQTQPAGVLPTVENNRDWLRQAQRFPVKIAFVSNDMPPSTSLRVGGQADIVVYTSTNWLLNALGSLYIRLMSLFSWLY
;
A
#
# COMPACT_ATOMS: atom_id res chain seq x y z
N MET A 1 89.31 46.88 10.24
CA MET A 1 88.01 46.39 10.75
C MET A 1 87.32 45.65 9.62
N ASN A 2 87.32 44.32 9.64
CA ASN A 2 86.64 43.47 8.67
C ASN A 2 85.28 43.06 9.24
N ALA A 3 84.20 43.48 8.60
CA ALA A 3 82.86 43.00 8.91
C ALA A 3 82.36 42.11 7.76
N SER A 4 82.22 40.83 8.08
CA SER A 4 81.67 39.77 7.23
C SER A 4 80.20 40.02 6.89
N SER A 5 79.85 40.05 5.60
CA SER A 5 78.48 40.05 5.11
C SER A 5 77.85 38.66 5.25
N SER A 6 76.87 38.51 6.13
CA SER A 6 76.12 37.27 6.31
C SER A 6 75.03 37.11 5.24
N SER A 7 74.91 35.90 4.67
CA SER A 7 74.00 35.55 3.59
C SER A 7 72.55 35.40 4.07
N ALA A 8 71.80 36.50 4.15
CA ALA A 8 70.42 36.51 4.66
C ALA A 8 69.37 35.84 3.73
N GLY A 9 69.68 35.57 2.46
CA GLY A 9 68.69 35.09 1.47
C GLY A 9 68.43 33.57 1.41
N ARG A 10 69.31 32.72 1.96
CA ARG A 10 69.22 31.25 1.80
C ARG A 10 68.36 30.57 2.87
N ALA A 11 68.32 31.08 4.10
CA ALA A 11 67.53 30.51 5.19
C ALA A 11 66.02 30.77 5.02
N SER A 12 65.64 32.00 4.66
CA SER A 12 64.25 32.40 4.37
C SER A 12 63.66 31.63 3.18
N ARG A 13 64.46 31.35 2.15
CA ARG A 13 64.01 30.57 0.99
C ARG A 13 63.79 29.09 1.34
N ARG A 14 64.59 28.50 2.24
CA ARG A 14 64.41 27.11 2.71
C ARG A 14 63.19 26.95 3.60
N THR A 15 62.90 27.91 4.47
CA THR A 15 61.67 27.89 5.30
C THR A 15 60.42 28.12 4.46
N ALA A 16 60.47 29.03 3.48
CA ALA A 16 59.36 29.22 2.54
C ALA A 16 59.11 27.97 1.68
N ILE A 17 60.16 27.31 1.18
CA ILE A 17 60.01 26.04 0.45
C ILE A 17 59.46 24.94 1.36
N GLY A 18 59.94 24.84 2.61
CA GLY A 18 59.41 23.89 3.60
C GLY A 18 57.92 24.12 3.89
N LEU A 19 57.49 25.37 4.02
CA LEU A 19 56.09 25.73 4.22
C LEU A 19 55.23 25.40 2.99
N VAL A 20 55.71 25.68 1.78
CA VAL A 20 55.01 25.34 0.54
C VAL A 20 54.90 23.81 0.39
N ILE A 21 55.96 23.05 0.68
CA ILE A 21 55.92 21.59 0.68
C ILE A 21 54.90 21.07 1.70
N LEU A 22 54.85 21.66 2.89
CA LEU A 22 53.87 21.30 3.91
C LEU A 22 52.43 21.59 3.45
N ILE A 23 52.19 22.76 2.86
CA ILE A 23 50.88 23.13 2.30
C ILE A 23 50.48 22.16 1.19
N VAL A 24 51.39 21.83 0.28
CA VAL A 24 51.12 20.87 -0.81
C VAL A 24 50.87 19.46 -0.26
N LEU A 25 51.62 19.02 0.75
CA LEU A 25 51.39 17.74 1.43
C LEU A 25 50.03 17.70 2.13
N LEU A 26 49.65 18.77 2.83
CA LEU A 26 48.34 18.88 3.47
C LEU A 26 47.21 18.92 2.43
N LEU A 27 47.39 19.63 1.31
CA LEU A 27 46.44 19.69 0.22
C LEU A 27 46.28 18.32 -0.47
N CYS A 28 47.39 17.65 -0.79
CA CYS A 28 47.37 16.29 -1.33
C CYS A 28 46.74 15.31 -0.34
N GLY A 29 47.08 15.41 0.95
CA GLY A 29 46.45 14.62 2.01
C GLY A 29 44.95 14.82 2.06
N TYR A 30 44.48 16.08 2.05
CA TYR A 30 43.07 16.44 2.03
C TYR A 30 42.33 15.85 0.82
N LEU A 31 42.89 16.01 -0.39
CA LEU A 31 42.28 15.47 -1.62
C LEU A 31 42.22 13.94 -1.63
N VAL A 32 43.22 13.27 -1.04
CA VAL A 32 43.26 11.81 -0.91
C VAL A 32 42.22 11.34 0.12
N THR A 33 42.10 12.01 1.26
CA THR A 33 41.09 11.69 2.27
C THR A 33 39.66 11.94 1.78
N ASP A 34 39.43 13.06 1.08
CA ASP A 34 38.11 13.39 0.51
C ASP A 34 37.65 12.33 -0.50
N ARG A 35 38.59 11.73 -1.25
CA ARG A 35 38.28 10.74 -2.29
C ARG A 35 38.19 9.29 -1.80
N LEU A 36 38.90 8.92 -0.72
CA LEU A 36 39.00 7.53 -0.22
C LEU A 36 38.29 7.30 1.11
N THR A 37 38.06 8.35 1.87
CA THR A 37 37.36 8.29 3.15
C THR A 37 36.40 9.48 3.25
N PRO A 38 35.43 9.59 2.31
CA PRO A 38 34.61 10.78 2.17
C PRO A 38 33.78 11.00 3.43
N TYR A 39 33.78 12.24 3.87
CA TYR A 39 33.01 12.75 4.99
C TYR A 39 31.87 13.63 4.48
N THR A 40 30.69 13.51 5.08
CA THR A 40 29.59 14.46 4.87
C THR A 40 28.84 14.73 6.17
N SER A 41 28.56 16.00 6.42
CA SER A 41 27.61 16.45 7.45
C SER A 41 26.20 16.67 6.91
N GLN A 42 26.01 16.51 5.59
CA GLN A 42 24.72 16.64 4.94
C GLN A 42 24.05 15.26 4.89
N ALA A 43 23.76 14.70 6.07
CA ALA A 43 23.00 13.48 6.15
C ALA A 43 21.84 13.61 7.14
N ARG A 44 20.74 12.93 6.82
CA ARG A 44 19.52 12.97 7.62
C ARG A 44 18.93 11.60 7.85
N VAL A 45 18.46 11.38 9.07
CA VAL A 45 17.68 10.20 9.44
C VAL A 45 16.33 10.26 8.72
N GLN A 46 15.99 9.20 7.99
CA GLN A 46 14.74 9.04 7.26
C GLN A 46 14.03 7.76 7.69
N ALA A 47 12.70 7.78 7.61
CA ALA A 47 11.85 6.62 7.85
C ALA A 47 10.66 6.68 6.89
N PHE A 48 9.91 5.59 6.78
CA PHE A 48 8.63 5.66 6.07
C PHE A 48 7.63 6.50 6.85
N VAL A 49 7.14 7.55 6.20
CA VAL A 49 6.12 8.47 6.72
C VAL A 49 4.82 8.14 5.99
N ILE A 50 3.88 7.52 6.70
CA ILE A 50 2.66 6.97 6.13
C ILE A 50 1.47 7.82 6.61
N PRO A 51 0.77 8.54 5.70
CA PRO A 51 -0.46 9.22 6.08
C PRO A 51 -1.54 8.19 6.41
N VAL A 52 -2.08 8.26 7.63
CA VAL A 52 -3.21 7.43 8.05
C VAL A 52 -4.49 8.16 7.66
N ALA A 53 -5.15 7.66 6.62
CA ALA A 53 -6.37 8.23 6.09
C ALA A 53 -7.62 7.45 6.52
N ALA A 54 -8.74 8.16 6.59
CA ALA A 54 -10.05 7.52 6.75
C ALA A 54 -10.39 6.72 5.48
N GLU A 55 -10.83 5.46 5.63
CA GLU A 55 -11.28 4.66 4.49
C GLU A 55 -12.75 4.90 4.14
N VAL A 56 -13.53 5.41 5.11
CA VAL A 56 -14.95 5.73 4.96
C VAL A 56 -15.22 7.14 5.48
N THR A 57 -16.29 7.78 4.99
CA THR A 57 -16.62 9.18 5.30
C THR A 57 -17.55 9.29 6.50
N GLY A 58 -17.18 10.05 7.53
CA GLY A 58 -18.07 10.33 8.65
C GLY A 58 -17.44 11.21 9.73
N GLN A 59 -18.13 11.33 10.86
CA GLN A 59 -17.64 12.07 12.01
C GLN A 59 -16.77 11.18 12.90
N ILE A 60 -15.64 11.70 13.39
CA ILE A 60 -14.79 10.98 14.33
C ILE A 60 -15.49 10.92 15.69
N LYS A 61 -15.82 9.71 16.12
CA LYS A 61 -16.46 9.43 17.40
C LYS A 61 -15.45 9.32 18.53
N LYS A 62 -14.29 8.70 18.25
CA LYS A 62 -13.23 8.47 19.23
C LYS A 62 -11.85 8.50 18.57
N VAL A 63 -10.87 9.01 19.31
CA VAL A 63 -9.45 8.89 18.98
C VAL A 63 -8.79 8.13 20.13
N TYR A 64 -8.14 7.01 19.83
CA TYR A 64 -7.55 6.11 20.84
C TYR A 64 -6.10 6.45 21.16
N VAL A 65 -5.44 7.18 20.27
CA VAL A 65 -4.01 7.49 20.34
C VAL A 65 -3.78 8.98 20.61
N ARG A 66 -2.59 9.30 21.10
CA ARG A 66 -2.12 10.67 21.31
C ARG A 66 -0.94 10.97 20.39
N ASP A 67 -0.69 12.25 20.19
CA ASP A 67 0.50 12.69 19.45
C ASP A 67 1.79 12.20 20.14
N ASN A 68 2.76 11.74 19.36
CA ASN A 68 4.01 11.12 19.80
C ASN A 68 3.85 9.81 20.60
N GLN A 69 2.73 9.10 20.44
CA GLN A 69 2.53 7.77 21.03
C GLN A 69 3.06 6.66 20.11
N ARG A 70 3.74 5.67 20.68
CA ARG A 70 4.09 4.43 19.97
C ARG A 70 2.87 3.51 19.90
N VAL A 71 2.64 2.96 18.72
CA VAL A 71 1.55 2.01 18.44
C VAL A 71 2.09 0.72 17.84
N SER A 72 1.38 -0.38 18.09
CA SER A 72 1.65 -1.68 17.47
C SER A 72 0.80 -1.90 16.22
N ALA A 73 1.22 -2.80 15.34
CA ALA A 73 0.42 -3.17 14.18
C ALA A 73 -0.94 -3.74 14.62
N GLY A 74 -2.03 -3.28 13.99
CA GLY A 74 -3.41 -3.67 14.31
C GLY A 74 -4.06 -2.91 15.46
N GLU A 75 -3.32 -2.02 16.15
CA GLU A 75 -3.88 -1.19 17.21
C GLU A 75 -4.89 -0.16 16.65
N PRO A 76 -6.06 0.04 17.28
CA PRO A 76 -7.02 1.04 16.83
C PRO A 76 -6.48 2.46 17.02
N LEU A 77 -6.58 3.27 15.98
CA LEU A 77 -6.10 4.66 15.98
C LEU A 77 -7.24 5.64 16.24
N PHE A 78 -8.30 5.54 15.44
CA PHE A 78 -9.52 6.31 15.61
C PHE A 78 -10.74 5.55 15.08
N GLU A 79 -11.91 5.93 15.56
CA GLU A 79 -13.20 5.38 15.18
C GLU A 79 -14.08 6.50 14.63
N ILE A 80 -14.57 6.30 13.41
CA ILE A 80 -15.63 7.05 12.78
C ILE A 80 -16.96 6.49 13.29
N ASP A 81 -17.94 7.36 13.50
CA ASP A 81 -19.25 6.99 14.01
C ASP A 81 -19.86 5.83 13.19
N PRO A 82 -20.04 4.64 13.81
CA PRO A 82 -20.49 3.46 13.08
C PRO A 82 -21.98 3.47 12.78
N GLU A 83 -22.77 4.33 13.44
CA GLU A 83 -24.23 4.26 13.40
C GLU A 83 -24.82 4.32 11.97
N PRO A 84 -24.39 5.23 11.07
CA PRO A 84 -24.85 5.21 9.68
C PRO A 84 -24.53 3.91 8.95
N TYR A 85 -23.40 3.27 9.25
CA TYR A 85 -22.97 2.02 8.63
C TYR A 85 -23.70 0.81 9.21
N ASP A 86 -24.01 0.82 10.50
CA ASP A 86 -24.83 -0.20 11.14
C ASP A 86 -26.26 -0.19 10.57
N ILE A 87 -26.82 1.01 10.33
CA ILE A 87 -28.12 1.17 9.65
C ILE A 87 -28.05 0.69 8.20
N ALA A 88 -26.99 1.06 7.46
CA ALA A 88 -26.80 0.63 6.08
C ALA A 88 -26.67 -0.90 5.97
N LEU A 89 -25.96 -1.54 6.91
CA LEU A 89 -25.84 -2.99 7.00
C LEU A 89 -27.19 -3.65 7.33
N ALA A 90 -27.94 -3.11 8.28
CA ALA A 90 -29.28 -3.62 8.62
C ALA A 90 -30.24 -3.54 7.42
N ARG A 91 -30.17 -2.44 6.64
CA ARG A 91 -30.92 -2.29 5.40
C ARG A 91 -30.51 -3.31 4.36
N ALA A 92 -29.21 -3.47 4.09
CA ALA A 92 -28.70 -4.44 3.12
C ALA A 92 -29.13 -5.88 3.47
N ARG A 93 -29.16 -6.24 4.75
CA ARG A 93 -29.65 -7.56 5.23
C ARG A 93 -31.15 -7.74 5.01
N SER A 94 -31.94 -6.70 5.20
CA SER A 94 -33.39 -6.72 4.90
C SER A 94 -33.64 -6.88 3.40
N ASP A 95 -32.90 -6.16 2.57
CA ASP A 95 -32.98 -6.25 1.11
C ASP A 95 -32.60 -7.65 0.62
N TYR A 96 -31.52 -8.24 1.18
CA TYR A 96 -31.14 -9.63 0.93
C TYR A 96 -32.27 -10.62 1.27
N THR A 97 -32.92 -10.45 2.42
CA THR A 97 -34.03 -11.32 2.84
C THR A 97 -35.23 -11.22 1.89
N THR A 98 -35.50 -10.01 1.39
CA THR A 98 -36.55 -9.75 0.40
C THR A 98 -36.25 -10.46 -0.92
N VAL A 99 -35.02 -10.32 -1.43
CA VAL A 99 -34.57 -11.00 -2.65
C VAL A 99 -34.60 -12.52 -2.50
N LEU A 100 -34.10 -13.04 -1.37
CA LEU A 100 -34.15 -14.48 -1.07
C LEU A 100 -35.58 -15.02 -1.09
N SER A 101 -36.53 -14.26 -0.53
CA SER A 101 -37.94 -14.64 -0.52
C SER A 101 -38.54 -14.62 -1.94
N SER A 102 -38.16 -13.65 -2.77
CA SER A 102 -38.55 -13.57 -4.18
C SER A 102 -38.03 -14.76 -4.99
N VAL A 103 -36.75 -15.12 -4.83
CA VAL A 103 -36.14 -16.29 -5.51
C VAL A 103 -36.85 -17.59 -5.08
N LYS A 104 -37.15 -17.75 -3.79
CA LYS A 104 -37.93 -18.91 -3.30
C LYS A 104 -39.32 -18.97 -3.92
N ALA A 105 -40.02 -17.84 -4.02
CA ALA A 105 -41.34 -17.77 -4.65
C ALA A 105 -41.28 -18.09 -6.16
N GLY A 106 -40.24 -17.61 -6.85
CA GLY A 106 -39.97 -17.94 -8.25
C GLY A 106 -39.78 -19.46 -8.45
N ASN A 107 -38.92 -20.08 -7.64
CA ASN A 107 -38.71 -21.53 -7.68
C ASN A 107 -40.00 -22.32 -7.40
N GLN A 108 -40.81 -21.89 -6.44
CA GLN A 108 -42.10 -22.53 -6.16
C GLN A 108 -43.08 -22.40 -7.34
N SER A 109 -43.00 -21.31 -8.09
CA SER A 109 -43.81 -21.12 -9.30
C SER A 109 -43.38 -22.07 -10.43
N VAL A 110 -42.08 -22.37 -10.54
CA VAL A 110 -41.56 -23.41 -11.46
C VAL A 110 -42.11 -24.78 -11.09
N VAL A 111 -42.03 -25.16 -9.81
CA VAL A 111 -42.57 -26.45 -9.32
C VAL A 111 -44.08 -26.57 -9.62
N ALA A 112 -44.85 -25.49 -9.44
CA ALA A 112 -46.26 -25.47 -9.77
C ALA A 112 -46.52 -25.64 -11.29
N ALA A 113 -45.72 -24.99 -12.14
CA ALA A 113 -45.82 -25.14 -13.59
C ALA A 113 -45.46 -26.56 -14.06
N GLU A 114 -44.43 -27.17 -13.47
CA GLU A 114 -44.02 -28.55 -13.75
C GLU A 114 -45.13 -29.56 -13.41
N ALA A 115 -45.80 -29.38 -12.27
CA ALA A 115 -46.97 -30.17 -11.90
C ALA A 115 -48.11 -30.02 -12.93
N GLY A 116 -48.34 -28.81 -13.44
CA GLY A 116 -49.29 -28.53 -14.52
C GLY A 116 -48.94 -29.25 -15.82
N LEU A 117 -47.66 -29.22 -16.22
CA LEU A 117 -47.16 -29.97 -17.38
C LEU A 117 -47.32 -31.48 -17.20
N GLN A 118 -47.07 -32.01 -15.99
CA GLN A 118 -47.25 -33.43 -15.70
C GLN A 118 -48.71 -33.86 -15.85
N ALA A 119 -49.66 -33.04 -15.39
CA ALA A 119 -51.08 -33.28 -15.57
C ALA A 119 -51.48 -33.26 -17.05
N ALA A 120 -51.03 -32.25 -17.81
CA ALA A 120 -51.30 -32.14 -19.25
C ALA A 120 -50.68 -33.28 -20.06
N THR A 121 -49.48 -33.72 -19.69
CA THR A 121 -48.79 -34.87 -20.29
C THR A 121 -49.58 -36.15 -20.05
N THR A 122 -50.09 -36.36 -18.84
CA THR A 122 -50.93 -37.52 -18.51
C THR A 122 -52.24 -37.51 -19.29
N ALA A 123 -52.88 -36.34 -19.43
CA ALA A 123 -54.09 -36.18 -20.23
C ALA A 123 -53.85 -36.51 -21.71
N TYR A 124 -52.75 -36.01 -22.29
CA TYR A 124 -52.34 -36.34 -23.65
C TYR A 124 -52.08 -37.84 -23.83
N GLN A 125 -51.35 -38.48 -22.91
CA GLN A 125 -51.08 -39.91 -22.98
C GLN A 125 -52.35 -40.76 -22.93
N ASN A 126 -53.31 -40.39 -22.09
CA ASN A 126 -54.60 -41.07 -22.00
C ASN A 126 -55.40 -40.90 -23.31
N ALA A 127 -55.49 -39.67 -23.83
CA ALA A 127 -56.17 -39.39 -25.09
C ALA A 127 -55.49 -40.09 -26.29
N ALA A 128 -54.16 -40.17 -26.29
CA ALA A 128 -53.39 -40.85 -27.33
C ALA A 128 -53.63 -42.37 -27.32
N LYS A 129 -53.58 -43.00 -26.15
CA LYS A 129 -53.87 -44.43 -26.00
C LYS A 129 -55.31 -44.77 -26.40
N ASP A 130 -56.27 -43.91 -26.10
CA ASP A 130 -57.65 -44.13 -26.52
C ASP A 130 -57.81 -43.98 -28.04
N ALA A 131 -57.26 -42.91 -28.63
CA ALA A 131 -57.27 -42.74 -30.09
C ALA A 131 -56.60 -43.92 -30.81
N GLU A 132 -55.43 -44.37 -30.36
CA GLU A 132 -54.74 -45.54 -30.92
C GLU A 132 -55.58 -46.82 -30.79
N ARG A 133 -56.27 -47.01 -29.66
CA ARG A 133 -57.18 -48.14 -29.47
C ARG A 133 -58.34 -48.09 -30.47
N GLN A 134 -58.95 -46.92 -30.69
CA GLN A 134 -60.04 -46.75 -31.67
C GLN A 134 -59.55 -46.95 -33.11
N GLU A 135 -58.36 -46.42 -33.45
CA GLU A 135 -57.74 -46.60 -34.78
C GLU A 135 -57.47 -48.07 -35.08
N ARG A 136 -56.98 -48.82 -34.08
CA ARG A 136 -56.75 -50.25 -34.20
C ARG A 136 -58.07 -51.02 -34.39
N LEU A 137 -59.08 -50.75 -33.56
CA LEU A 137 -60.41 -51.37 -33.68
C LEU A 137 -61.06 -51.12 -35.04
N TYR A 138 -60.98 -49.88 -35.56
CA TYR A 138 -61.51 -49.55 -36.88
C TYR A 138 -60.81 -50.29 -38.02
N ARG A 139 -59.49 -50.52 -37.90
CA ARG A 139 -58.68 -51.21 -38.92
C ARG A 139 -58.84 -52.73 -38.87
N GLU A 140 -58.90 -53.30 -37.68
CA GLU A 140 -58.93 -54.75 -37.47
C GLU A 140 -60.34 -55.34 -37.51
N ASP A 141 -61.38 -54.55 -37.18
CA ASP A 141 -62.78 -55.00 -37.13
C ASP A 141 -63.76 -53.97 -37.74
N PRO A 142 -63.88 -53.94 -39.09
CA PRO A 142 -64.69 -52.95 -39.80
C PRO A 142 -66.18 -53.06 -39.44
N GLY A 143 -66.74 -52.00 -38.87
CA GLY A 143 -68.16 -51.91 -38.48
C GLY A 143 -68.42 -51.86 -36.97
N THR A 144 -67.42 -52.18 -36.14
CA THR A 144 -67.55 -52.20 -34.67
C THR A 144 -67.62 -50.80 -34.04
N ILE A 145 -67.00 -49.79 -34.67
CA ILE A 145 -67.13 -48.39 -34.26
C ILE A 145 -67.48 -47.48 -35.44
N SER A 146 -68.17 -46.37 -35.16
CA SER A 146 -68.47 -45.35 -36.18
C SER A 146 -67.27 -44.47 -36.48
N VAL A 147 -67.14 -43.99 -37.73
CA VAL A 147 -66.10 -43.03 -38.16
C VAL A 147 -66.10 -41.78 -37.27
N ARG A 148 -67.29 -41.28 -36.93
CA ARG A 148 -67.45 -40.14 -36.00
C ARG A 148 -66.79 -40.37 -34.64
N ARG A 149 -66.85 -41.60 -34.11
CA ARG A 149 -66.23 -41.93 -32.81
C ARG A 149 -64.71 -41.88 -32.90
N LEU A 150 -64.15 -42.34 -34.01
CA LEU A 150 -62.71 -42.24 -34.31
C LEU A 150 -62.28 -40.77 -34.44
N GLU A 151 -62.99 -39.97 -35.22
CA GLU A 151 -62.69 -38.53 -35.40
C GLU A 151 -62.71 -37.76 -34.07
N ILE A 152 -63.67 -38.06 -33.18
CA ILE A 152 -63.74 -37.47 -31.84
C ILE A 152 -62.50 -37.86 -31.01
N ALA A 153 -62.08 -39.13 -31.04
CA ALA A 153 -60.89 -39.57 -30.30
C ALA A 153 -59.62 -38.89 -30.84
N GLN A 154 -59.48 -38.77 -32.16
CA GLN A 154 -58.38 -38.06 -32.80
C GLN A 154 -58.36 -36.56 -32.46
N ALA A 155 -59.51 -35.89 -32.53
CA ALA A 155 -59.64 -34.49 -32.14
C ALA A 155 -59.33 -34.27 -30.64
N THR A 156 -59.73 -35.21 -29.78
CA THR A 156 -59.43 -35.18 -28.34
C THR A 156 -57.93 -35.31 -28.10
N ARG A 157 -57.25 -36.22 -28.81
CA ARG A 157 -55.79 -36.35 -28.75
C ARG A 157 -55.08 -35.07 -29.17
N GLU A 158 -55.50 -34.45 -30.27
CA GLU A 158 -54.87 -33.22 -30.77
C GLU A 158 -55.11 -32.02 -29.84
N THR A 159 -56.29 -31.93 -29.23
CA THR A 159 -56.60 -30.94 -28.20
C THR A 159 -55.69 -31.12 -26.98
N ALA A 160 -55.55 -32.35 -26.48
CA ALA A 160 -54.66 -32.65 -25.35
C ALA A 160 -53.18 -32.39 -25.69
N ARG A 161 -52.76 -32.65 -26.93
CA ARG A 161 -51.43 -32.31 -27.43
C ARG A 161 -51.16 -30.81 -27.37
N SER A 162 -52.13 -30.00 -27.82
CA SER A 162 -52.05 -28.55 -27.78
C SER A 162 -51.98 -28.02 -26.35
N GLN A 163 -52.75 -28.60 -25.43
CA GLN A 163 -52.70 -28.26 -24.00
C GLN A 163 -51.35 -28.62 -23.36
N MET A 164 -50.80 -29.80 -23.66
CA MET A 164 -49.46 -30.19 -23.23
C MET A 164 -48.39 -29.22 -23.77
N ALA A 165 -48.50 -28.82 -25.04
CA ALA A 165 -47.59 -27.84 -25.64
C ALA A 165 -47.66 -26.48 -24.93
N ALA A 166 -48.86 -26.00 -24.60
CA ALA A 166 -49.07 -24.79 -23.81
C ALA A 166 -48.45 -24.90 -22.41
N ALA A 167 -48.71 -25.98 -21.68
CA ALA A 167 -48.12 -26.22 -20.36
C ALA A 167 -46.58 -26.29 -20.43
N SER A 168 -46.01 -26.84 -21.51
CA SER A 168 -44.56 -26.87 -21.70
C SER A 168 -43.97 -25.46 -21.89
N ALA A 169 -44.72 -24.57 -22.56
CA ALA A 169 -44.32 -23.18 -22.72
C ALA A 169 -44.43 -22.42 -21.39
N ASP A 170 -45.44 -22.74 -20.57
CA ASP A 170 -45.61 -22.16 -19.24
C ASP A 170 -44.47 -22.52 -18.30
N VAL A 171 -43.99 -23.76 -18.32
CA VAL A 171 -42.78 -24.18 -17.58
C VAL A 171 -41.57 -23.39 -18.05
N ARG A 172 -41.34 -23.26 -19.36
CA ARG A 172 -40.22 -22.45 -19.88
C ARG A 172 -40.28 -21.00 -19.41
N ARG A 173 -41.47 -20.37 -19.48
CA ARG A 173 -41.69 -19.01 -18.98
C ARG A 173 -41.41 -18.90 -17.49
N ALA A 174 -41.81 -19.89 -16.69
CA ALA A 174 -41.56 -19.91 -15.24
C ALA A 174 -40.06 -20.05 -14.92
N ILE A 175 -39.34 -20.92 -15.64
CA ILE A 175 -37.89 -21.09 -15.47
C ILE A 175 -37.15 -19.80 -15.84
N GLU A 176 -37.49 -19.19 -16.98
CA GLU A 176 -36.91 -17.92 -17.42
C GLU A 176 -37.18 -16.78 -16.42
N ALA A 177 -38.39 -16.72 -15.86
CA ALA A 177 -38.75 -15.72 -14.86
C ALA A 177 -38.06 -15.94 -13.50
N ALA A 178 -37.84 -17.19 -13.09
CA ALA A 178 -37.11 -17.53 -11.86
C ALA A 178 -35.60 -17.27 -12.00
N GLY A 179 -35.05 -17.40 -13.21
CA GLY A 179 -33.63 -17.27 -13.49
C GLY A 179 -32.81 -18.46 -12.99
N ALA A 180 -31.52 -18.25 -12.74
CA ALA A 180 -30.66 -19.28 -12.18
C ALA A 180 -31.15 -19.70 -10.78
N ALA A 181 -31.14 -21.00 -10.49
CA ALA A 181 -31.61 -21.54 -9.23
C ALA A 181 -30.55 -21.40 -8.12
N GLY A 182 -31.02 -21.28 -6.88
CA GLY A 182 -30.18 -21.30 -5.69
C GLY A 182 -29.23 -20.11 -5.58
N ASP A 183 -28.00 -20.37 -5.17
CA ASP A 183 -26.99 -19.37 -4.84
C ASP A 183 -26.41 -18.66 -6.07
N ASP A 184 -26.57 -19.24 -7.27
CA ASP A 184 -26.09 -18.66 -8.53
C ASP A 184 -27.09 -17.66 -9.14
N ASN A 185 -28.22 -17.41 -8.46
CA ASN A 185 -29.17 -16.40 -8.90
C ASN A 185 -28.52 -15.01 -8.87
N SER A 186 -28.55 -14.30 -10.00
CA SER A 186 -27.89 -12.99 -10.16
C SER A 186 -28.42 -11.93 -9.18
N GLN A 187 -29.71 -11.96 -8.86
CA GLN A 187 -30.31 -11.05 -7.88
C GLN A 187 -29.79 -11.35 -6.49
N LEU A 188 -29.67 -12.64 -6.13
CA LEU A 188 -29.15 -13.08 -4.85
C LEU A 188 -27.68 -12.72 -4.69
N LEU A 189 -26.85 -13.00 -5.70
CA LEU A 189 -25.44 -12.63 -5.72
C LEU A 189 -25.23 -11.11 -5.56
N SER A 190 -26.05 -10.31 -6.25
CA SER A 190 -26.02 -8.85 -6.10
C SER A 190 -26.38 -8.43 -4.67
N ALA A 191 -27.39 -9.04 -4.05
CA ALA A 191 -27.78 -8.73 -2.68
C ALA A 191 -26.69 -9.14 -1.67
N VAL A 192 -26.06 -10.31 -1.85
CA VAL A 192 -24.92 -10.76 -1.05
C VAL A 192 -23.74 -9.78 -1.16
N ALA A 193 -23.45 -9.30 -2.38
CA ALA A 193 -22.40 -8.31 -2.60
C ALA A 193 -22.69 -6.99 -1.87
N THR A 194 -23.95 -6.53 -1.87
CA THR A 194 -24.38 -5.34 -1.13
C THR A 194 -24.22 -5.51 0.39
N VAL A 195 -24.58 -6.67 0.94
CA VAL A 195 -24.35 -6.97 2.37
C VAL A 195 -22.86 -6.96 2.69
N ARG A 196 -22.02 -7.65 1.91
CA ARG A 196 -20.56 -7.69 2.12
C ARG A 196 -19.92 -6.31 2.05
N LYS A 197 -20.39 -5.45 1.14
CA LYS A 197 -19.93 -4.07 1.05
C LYS A 197 -20.27 -3.29 2.33
N ALA A 198 -21.52 -3.38 2.80
CA ALA A 198 -21.93 -2.70 4.02
C ALA A 198 -21.18 -3.22 5.27
N GLU A 199 -20.88 -4.52 5.34
CA GLU A 199 -20.05 -5.09 6.41
C GLU A 199 -18.61 -4.58 6.35
N LEU A 200 -18.04 -4.46 5.14
CA LEU A 200 -16.71 -3.89 4.95
C LEU A 200 -16.69 -2.43 5.38
N ASP A 201 -17.64 -1.61 4.90
CA ASP A 201 -17.71 -0.18 5.23
C ASP A 201 -17.86 0.02 6.76
N ARG A 202 -18.68 -0.80 7.43
CA ARG A 202 -18.77 -0.81 8.89
C ARG A 202 -17.44 -1.21 9.54
N LYS A 203 -16.76 -2.24 9.06
CA LYS A 203 -15.45 -2.62 9.61
C LYS A 203 -14.43 -1.51 9.45
N LYS A 204 -14.48 -0.79 8.32
CA LYS A 204 -13.60 0.32 7.97
C LYS A 204 -13.92 1.62 8.72
N SER A 205 -15.01 1.68 9.48
CA SER A 205 -15.25 2.79 10.42
C SER A 205 -14.21 2.84 11.54
N THR A 206 -13.57 1.71 11.87
CA THR A 206 -12.44 1.67 12.80
C THR A 206 -11.15 1.57 12.02
N VAL A 207 -10.33 2.63 12.09
CA VAL A 207 -9.04 2.68 11.41
C VAL A 207 -7.96 2.12 12.34
N LEU A 208 -7.24 1.11 11.85
CA LEU A 208 -6.19 0.41 12.58
C LEU A 208 -4.81 0.80 12.05
N ALA A 209 -3.77 0.66 12.88
CA ALA A 209 -2.39 0.84 12.47
C ALA A 209 -1.95 -0.28 11.51
N GLY A 210 -1.51 0.07 10.29
CA GLY A 210 -1.01 -0.90 9.32
C GLY A 210 0.32 -1.55 9.71
N SER A 211 1.17 -0.83 10.44
CA SER A 211 2.45 -1.30 10.99
C SER A 211 2.72 -0.66 12.34
N GLY A 212 3.68 -1.21 13.10
CA GLY A 212 4.12 -0.60 14.34
C GLY A 212 4.95 0.66 14.09
N GLY A 213 4.73 1.71 14.87
CA GLY A 213 5.31 3.01 14.59
C GLY A 213 5.04 4.06 15.65
N LEU A 214 5.39 5.31 15.34
CA LEU A 214 5.10 6.48 16.14
C LEU A 214 4.04 7.32 15.44
N ILE A 215 2.98 7.72 16.16
CA ILE A 215 1.98 8.64 15.65
C ILE A 215 2.48 10.08 15.80
N THR A 216 2.35 10.87 14.74
CA THR A 216 2.66 12.31 14.72
C THR A 216 1.59 13.06 13.95
N ASP A 217 1.53 14.39 14.15
CA ASP A 217 0.66 15.29 13.39
C ASP A 217 -0.81 14.87 13.51
N LEU A 218 -1.23 14.53 14.72
CA LEU A 218 -2.63 14.28 15.05
C LEU A 218 -3.40 15.60 14.95
N ARG A 219 -3.97 15.88 13.76
CA ARG A 219 -4.71 17.12 13.49
C ARG A 219 -6.19 17.04 13.82
N SER A 220 -6.64 15.90 14.32
CA SER A 220 -8.06 15.60 14.40
C SER A 220 -8.56 15.41 15.81
N GLU A 221 -9.70 16.07 16.07
CA GLU A 221 -10.40 16.03 17.34
C GLU A 221 -11.71 15.24 17.20
N VAL A 222 -12.17 14.70 18.34
CA VAL A 222 -13.47 14.06 18.42
C VAL A 222 -14.55 15.06 17.99
N GLY A 223 -15.43 14.63 17.10
CA GLY A 223 -16.49 15.46 16.52
C GLY A 223 -16.14 16.08 15.17
N GLN A 224 -14.89 16.01 14.71
CA GLN A 224 -14.54 16.47 13.36
C GLN A 224 -15.09 15.52 12.28
N PHE A 225 -15.57 16.10 11.17
CA PHE A 225 -15.98 15.34 9.99
C PHE A 225 -14.78 15.08 9.06
N VAL A 226 -14.62 13.84 8.61
CA VAL A 226 -13.55 13.41 7.71
C VAL A 226 -14.10 12.69 6.49
N GLY A 227 -13.58 13.03 5.32
CA GLY A 227 -13.88 12.34 4.07
C GLY A 227 -13.00 11.11 3.86
N ALA A 228 -13.51 10.12 3.13
CA ALA A 228 -12.70 8.98 2.69
C ALA A 228 -11.47 9.47 1.89
N GLY A 229 -10.31 8.92 2.20
CA GLY A 229 -9.01 9.31 1.64
C GLY A 229 -8.36 10.53 2.31
N ALA A 230 -9.06 11.24 3.20
CA ALA A 230 -8.47 12.37 3.91
C ALA A 230 -7.51 11.88 5.03
N PRO A 231 -6.26 12.38 5.08
CA PRO A 231 -5.33 12.04 6.15
C PRO A 231 -5.76 12.68 7.47
N VAL A 232 -5.77 11.88 8.54
CA VAL A 232 -6.17 12.29 9.89
C VAL A 232 -4.95 12.47 10.80
N MET A 233 -3.96 11.59 10.62
CA MET A 233 -2.69 11.60 11.34
C MET A 233 -1.59 10.97 10.47
N THR A 234 -0.36 11.02 10.94
CA THR A 234 0.79 10.41 10.26
C THR A 234 1.42 9.34 11.14
N LEU A 235 1.72 8.19 10.55
CA LEU A 235 2.44 7.09 11.21
C LEU A 235 3.87 7.01 10.66
N ILE A 236 4.85 7.11 11.55
CA ILE A 236 6.26 6.94 11.24
C ILE A 236 6.66 5.50 11.58
N ALA A 237 7.10 4.73 10.58
CA ALA A 237 7.59 3.37 10.78
C ALA A 237 9.01 3.36 11.38
N ILE A 238 9.10 3.36 12.71
CA ILE A 238 10.36 3.46 13.45
C ILE A 238 11.25 2.20 13.40
N ASN A 239 10.74 1.10 12.85
CA ASN A 239 11.52 -0.14 12.66
C ASN A 239 12.29 -0.14 11.33
N ASP A 240 11.92 0.74 10.39
CA ASP A 240 12.50 0.83 9.05
C ASP A 240 13.14 2.21 8.84
N VAL A 241 14.20 2.46 9.61
CA VAL A 241 14.94 3.73 9.58
C VAL A 241 16.23 3.57 8.77
N TRP A 242 16.52 4.53 7.90
CA TRP A 242 17.77 4.63 7.16
C TRP A 242 18.32 6.05 7.24
N ILE A 243 19.57 6.22 6.84
CA ILE A 243 20.16 7.55 6.67
C ILE A 243 20.30 7.84 5.20
N ASN A 244 19.88 9.04 4.80
CA ASN A 244 20.15 9.56 3.48
C ASN A 244 21.28 10.59 3.58
N ALA A 245 22.39 10.31 2.90
CA ALA A 245 23.62 11.09 2.96
C ALA A 245 23.94 11.72 1.60
N ASP A 246 23.96 13.05 1.54
CA ASP A 246 24.23 13.79 0.32
C ASP A 246 25.75 13.88 0.10
N MET A 247 26.26 13.05 -0.81
CA MET A 247 27.68 12.93 -1.17
C MET A 247 27.97 13.67 -2.48
N THR A 248 29.14 14.32 -2.59
CA THR A 248 29.53 15.00 -3.85
C THR A 248 29.83 13.97 -4.95
N GLU A 249 29.68 14.37 -6.21
CA GLU A 249 29.98 13.52 -7.38
C GLU A 249 31.40 12.91 -7.33
N ASN A 250 32.39 13.67 -6.86
CA ASN A 250 33.78 13.20 -6.72
C ASN A 250 33.91 12.04 -5.71
N ASN A 251 33.08 12.05 -4.66
CA ASN A 251 33.11 11.05 -3.60
C ASN A 251 32.55 9.70 -4.07
N LEU A 252 31.62 9.71 -5.04
CA LEU A 252 30.96 8.49 -5.54
C LEU A 252 31.89 7.53 -6.29
N GLY A 253 33.05 7.99 -6.75
CA GLY A 253 33.95 7.18 -7.58
C GLY A 253 34.34 5.84 -6.93
N HIS A 254 34.58 5.84 -5.62
CA HIS A 254 34.98 4.66 -4.84
C HIS A 254 33.90 4.12 -3.91
N ILE A 255 32.80 4.85 -3.73
CA ILE A 255 31.67 4.38 -2.93
C ILE A 255 30.99 3.22 -3.67
N ARG A 256 30.80 2.11 -2.97
CA ARG A 256 30.07 0.93 -3.47
C ARG A 256 29.05 0.47 -2.43
N PRO A 257 27.92 -0.14 -2.87
CA PRO A 257 27.06 -0.90 -1.97
C PRO A 257 27.90 -1.90 -1.17
N GLY A 258 27.65 -1.98 0.13
CA GLY A 258 28.38 -2.82 1.07
C GLY A 258 29.59 -2.17 1.76
N ASN A 259 29.93 -0.93 1.45
CA ASN A 259 30.97 -0.24 2.22
C ASN A 259 30.49 0.04 3.65
N GLU A 260 31.40 -0.15 4.61
CA GLU A 260 31.17 0.13 6.02
C GLU A 260 31.21 1.64 6.25
N VAL A 261 30.33 2.12 7.13
CA VAL A 261 30.12 3.53 7.41
C VAL A 261 30.10 3.75 8.91
N ALA A 262 30.79 4.80 9.37
CA ALA A 262 30.63 5.32 10.71
C ALA A 262 29.61 6.47 10.69
N ILE A 263 28.64 6.39 11.59
CA ILE A 263 27.53 7.32 11.74
C ILE A 263 27.65 7.97 13.11
N LEU A 264 27.69 9.29 13.15
CA LEU A 264 27.54 10.08 14.35
C LEU A 264 26.18 10.79 14.26
N LEU A 265 25.32 10.58 15.25
CA LEU A 265 23.99 11.19 15.31
C LEU A 265 24.01 12.40 16.23
N ASP A 266 23.49 13.53 15.77
CA ASP A 266 23.40 14.74 16.61
C ASP A 266 22.43 14.55 17.78
N SER A 267 21.47 13.63 17.65
CA SER A 267 20.58 13.25 18.76
C SER A 267 21.27 12.42 19.84
N MET A 268 22.48 11.91 19.58
CA MET A 268 23.30 11.13 20.50
C MET A 268 24.78 11.52 20.38
N PRO A 269 25.16 12.71 20.86
CA PRO A 269 26.55 13.14 20.83
C PRO A 269 27.43 12.15 21.60
N GLY A 270 28.65 11.92 21.12
CA GLY A 270 29.60 11.01 21.77
C GLY A 270 29.47 9.52 21.42
N GLN A 271 28.42 9.10 20.68
CA GLN A 271 28.22 7.71 20.28
C GLN A 271 28.39 7.54 18.76
N LEU A 272 29.17 6.54 18.35
CA LEU A 272 29.32 6.16 16.95
C LEU A 272 28.54 4.87 16.69
N PHE A 273 27.74 4.88 15.65
CA PHE A 273 27.01 3.73 15.14
C PHE A 273 27.64 3.23 13.84
N LYS A 274 27.56 1.92 13.62
CA LYS A 274 27.98 1.31 12.36
C LYS A 274 26.80 1.19 11.39
N GLY A 275 27.06 1.52 10.13
CA GLY A 275 26.13 1.34 9.03
C GLY A 275 26.80 0.74 7.79
N GLU A 276 25.97 0.39 6.83
CA GLU A 276 26.39 -0.15 5.53
C GLU A 276 25.64 0.56 4.41
N ILE A 277 26.35 0.83 3.31
CA ILE A 277 25.73 1.44 2.13
C ILE A 277 24.83 0.43 1.44
N VAL A 278 23.54 0.72 1.39
CA VAL A 278 22.55 -0.12 0.70
C VAL A 278 22.55 0.20 -0.79
N SER A 279 22.46 1.49 -1.12
CA SER A 279 22.31 1.93 -2.51
C SER A 279 22.77 3.37 -2.71
N ILE A 280 23.20 3.67 -3.94
CA ILE A 280 23.56 5.02 -4.39
C ILE A 280 22.46 5.50 -5.33
N GLY A 281 21.94 6.72 -5.14
CA GLY A 281 20.91 7.29 -6.00
C GLY A 281 21.41 7.48 -7.44
N TYR A 282 20.66 6.97 -8.42
CA TYR A 282 21.01 7.03 -9.85
C TYR A 282 20.63 8.35 -10.55
N GLY A 283 19.95 9.26 -9.85
CA GLY A 283 19.55 10.54 -10.40
C GLY A 283 19.09 11.50 -9.31
N VAL A 284 19.38 12.79 -9.50
CA VAL A 284 18.86 13.88 -8.67
C VAL A 284 17.97 14.75 -9.54
N ASN A 285 16.77 15.04 -9.05
CA ASN A 285 15.92 16.02 -9.72
C ASN A 285 16.43 17.41 -9.34
N ALA A 286 17.19 18.06 -10.23
CA ALA A 286 17.65 19.44 -10.07
C ALA A 286 16.50 20.47 -10.14
N SER A 287 15.26 20.02 -10.35
CA SER A 287 14.04 20.82 -10.35
C SER A 287 13.08 20.24 -9.30
N GLN A 288 13.14 20.74 -8.07
CA GLN A 288 12.11 20.44 -7.08
C GLN A 288 10.77 21.01 -7.56
N THR A 289 9.93 20.20 -8.19
CA THR A 289 8.52 20.53 -8.35
C THR A 289 7.87 20.38 -6.98
N GLN A 290 7.82 21.46 -6.20
CA GLN A 290 7.10 21.44 -4.92
C GLN A 290 5.59 21.30 -5.16
N PRO A 291 4.86 20.51 -4.34
CA PRO A 291 3.40 20.50 -4.35
C PRO A 291 2.85 21.90 -4.06
N ALA A 292 1.74 22.27 -4.71
CA ALA A 292 1.09 23.56 -4.48
C ALA A 292 0.65 23.74 -3.02
N GLY A 293 0.97 24.89 -2.42
CA GLY A 293 0.41 25.32 -1.12
C GLY A 293 1.40 25.50 0.05
N VAL A 294 2.70 25.30 -0.15
CA VAL A 294 3.73 25.56 0.89
C VAL A 294 4.43 26.89 0.64
N LEU A 295 4.74 27.63 1.71
CA LEU A 295 5.54 28.85 1.60
C LEU A 295 6.96 28.51 1.12
N PRO A 296 7.54 29.29 0.18
CA PRO A 296 8.91 29.09 -0.28
C PRO A 296 9.89 29.12 0.90
N THR A 297 10.70 28.09 1.05
CA THR A 297 11.91 28.18 1.89
C THR A 297 13.00 28.84 1.06
N VAL A 298 13.60 29.90 1.59
CA VAL A 298 14.68 30.63 0.93
C VAL A 298 15.93 29.74 0.96
N GLU A 299 16.33 29.24 -0.20
CA GLU A 299 17.69 28.73 -0.39
C GLU A 299 18.64 29.94 -0.33
N ASN A 300 19.42 30.03 0.75
CA ASN A 300 20.47 31.03 0.87
C ASN A 300 21.71 30.54 0.12
N ASN A 301 21.69 30.64 -1.21
CA ASN A 301 22.82 30.23 -2.05
C ASN A 301 23.67 31.45 -2.40
N ARG A 302 24.87 31.56 -1.79
CA ARG A 302 25.75 32.74 -1.88
C ARG A 302 27.13 32.41 -2.46
N ASP A 303 27.20 31.47 -3.40
CA ASP A 303 28.48 31.00 -3.96
C ASP A 303 28.63 31.33 -5.45
N TRP A 304 29.81 31.88 -5.80
CA TRP A 304 30.20 32.34 -7.15
C TRP A 304 30.87 31.25 -8.01
N LEU A 305 30.94 30.01 -7.50
CA LEU A 305 31.49 28.83 -8.17
C LEU A 305 30.41 27.78 -8.38
N ARG A 306 30.47 27.04 -9.49
CA ARG A 306 29.56 25.92 -9.76
C ARG A 306 29.72 24.87 -8.66
N GLN A 307 28.70 24.70 -7.82
CA GLN A 307 28.69 23.68 -6.78
C GLN A 307 28.75 22.29 -7.41
N ALA A 308 29.51 21.40 -6.79
CA ALA A 308 29.47 19.99 -7.13
C ALA A 308 28.05 19.47 -6.88
N GLN A 309 27.51 18.70 -7.83
CA GLN A 309 26.24 18.04 -7.62
C GLN A 309 26.41 17.01 -6.49
N ARG A 310 25.40 16.93 -5.63
CA ARG A 310 25.34 15.96 -4.53
C ARG A 310 24.34 14.88 -4.90
N PHE A 311 24.68 13.64 -4.58
CA PHE A 311 23.84 12.47 -4.82
C PHE A 311 23.50 11.81 -3.49
N PRO A 312 22.22 11.45 -3.28
CA PRO A 312 21.79 10.78 -2.07
C PRO A 312 22.34 9.35 -2.03
N VAL A 313 23.05 9.01 -0.96
CA VAL A 313 23.52 7.66 -0.64
C VAL A 313 22.70 7.13 0.52
N LYS A 314 22.04 5.99 0.30
CA LYS A 314 21.20 5.33 1.30
C LYS A 314 22.05 4.39 2.16
N ILE A 315 22.02 4.61 3.47
CA ILE A 315 22.81 3.86 4.46
C ILE A 315 21.84 3.22 5.45
N ALA A 316 21.99 1.92 5.68
CA ALA A 316 21.25 1.19 6.72
C ALA A 316 22.13 1.01 7.96
N PHE A 317 21.51 0.97 9.14
CA PHE A 317 22.20 0.59 10.37
C PHE A 317 22.48 -0.92 10.39
N VAL A 318 23.63 -1.31 10.93
CA VAL A 318 23.95 -2.73 11.14
C VAL A 318 23.11 -3.25 12.31
N SER A 319 22.50 -4.43 12.18
CA SER A 319 21.51 -4.96 13.13
C SER A 319 21.99 -5.07 14.59
N ASN A 320 23.30 -5.23 14.81
CA ASN A 320 23.88 -5.35 16.15
C ASN A 320 24.21 -4.00 16.82
N ASP A 321 24.12 -2.89 16.10
CA ASP A 321 24.52 -1.55 16.56
C ASP A 321 23.42 -0.51 16.22
N MET A 322 22.16 -0.92 16.31
CA MET A 322 21.02 -0.04 16.04
C MET A 322 20.75 0.85 17.25
N PRO A 323 20.70 2.18 17.08
CA PRO A 323 20.34 3.09 18.17
C PRO A 323 18.91 2.82 18.68
N PRO A 324 18.63 3.03 19.98
CA PRO A 324 17.28 2.99 20.53
C PRO A 324 16.30 3.83 19.71
N SER A 325 15.18 3.23 19.31
CA SER A 325 14.16 3.86 18.46
C SER A 325 13.49 5.09 19.10
N THR A 326 13.60 5.28 20.42
CA THR A 326 13.13 6.50 21.13
C THR A 326 13.99 7.73 20.84
N SER A 327 15.25 7.53 20.47
CA SER A 327 16.24 8.59 20.30
C SER A 327 16.59 8.85 18.83
N LEU A 328 16.09 8.00 17.92
CA LEU A 328 16.06 8.26 16.49
C LEU A 328 14.93 9.23 16.19
N ARG A 329 15.27 10.46 15.78
CA ARG A 329 14.31 11.45 15.32
C ARG A 329 14.38 11.55 13.80
N VAL A 330 13.27 11.30 13.12
CA VAL A 330 13.17 11.48 11.67
C VAL A 330 13.44 12.96 11.33
N GLY A 331 14.29 13.19 10.34
CA GLY A 331 14.80 14.51 9.97
C GLY A 331 16.03 14.97 10.78
N GLY A 332 16.44 14.23 11.81
CA GLY A 332 17.65 14.51 12.58
C GLY A 332 18.91 14.47 11.71
N GLN A 333 19.88 15.34 12.05
CA GLN A 333 21.16 15.44 11.35
C GLN A 333 22.12 14.32 11.79
N ALA A 334 22.98 13.93 10.85
CA ALA A 334 24.00 12.94 11.06
C ALA A 334 25.28 13.31 10.31
N ASP A 335 26.41 13.02 10.95
CA ASP A 335 27.74 13.09 10.39
C ASP A 335 28.18 11.69 9.95
N ILE A 336 28.71 11.58 8.74
CA ILE A 336 28.97 10.30 8.10
C ILE A 336 30.37 10.26 7.52
N VAL A 337 31.08 9.18 7.83
CA VAL A 337 32.35 8.82 7.21
C VAL A 337 32.23 7.45 6.57
N VAL A 338 32.52 7.36 5.27
CA VAL A 338 32.50 6.09 4.52
C VAL A 338 33.91 5.54 4.39
N TYR A 339 34.09 4.25 4.66
CA TYR A 339 35.37 3.57 4.48
C TYR A 339 35.40 2.87 3.11
N THR A 340 35.95 3.53 2.08
CA THR A 340 35.98 2.99 0.71
C THR A 340 37.25 2.20 0.37
N SER A 341 38.29 2.27 1.20
CA SER A 341 39.63 1.74 0.89
C SER A 341 40.07 0.59 1.80
N THR A 342 40.93 -0.30 1.28
CA THR A 342 41.65 -1.33 2.06
C THR A 342 42.87 -0.77 2.81
N ASN A 343 43.17 0.53 2.66
CA ASN A 343 44.33 1.17 3.28
C ASN A 343 44.03 1.45 4.75
N TRP A 344 44.56 0.58 5.63
CA TRP A 344 44.40 0.66 7.08
C TRP A 344 44.75 2.04 7.66
N LEU A 345 45.75 2.73 7.10
CA LEU A 345 46.21 4.04 7.58
C LEU A 345 45.16 5.14 7.36
N LEU A 346 44.51 5.17 6.19
CA LEU A 346 43.49 6.18 5.87
C LEU A 346 42.20 5.91 6.65
N ASN A 347 41.81 4.64 6.78
CA ASN A 347 40.66 4.27 7.61
C ASN A 347 40.93 4.59 9.09
N ALA A 348 42.15 4.39 9.58
CA ALA A 348 42.55 4.77 10.94
C ALA A 348 42.45 6.29 11.15
N LEU A 349 42.93 7.10 10.19
CA LEU A 349 42.80 8.56 10.23
C LEU A 349 41.34 9.02 10.19
N GLY A 350 40.51 8.43 9.33
CA GLY A 350 39.08 8.70 9.28
C GLY A 350 38.37 8.34 10.58
N SER A 351 38.71 7.19 11.16
CA SER A 351 38.16 6.74 12.46
C SER A 351 38.58 7.65 13.61
N LEU A 352 39.82 8.15 13.59
CA LEU A 352 40.32 9.11 14.56
C LEU A 352 39.58 10.44 14.42
N TYR A 353 39.38 10.90 13.18
CA TYR A 353 38.66 12.14 12.89
C TYR A 353 37.22 12.10 13.41
N ILE A 354 36.43 11.06 13.08
CA ILE A 354 35.05 10.98 13.56
C ILE A 354 34.95 10.77 15.08
N ARG A 355 35.93 10.09 15.71
CA ARG A 355 36.02 10.00 17.17
C ARG A 355 36.31 11.36 17.82
N LEU A 356 37.18 12.14 17.21
CA LEU A 356 37.53 13.47 17.68
C LEU A 356 36.32 14.43 17.52
N MET A 357 35.59 14.33 16.41
CA MET A 357 34.31 15.03 16.21
C MET A 357 33.23 14.59 17.21
N SER A 358 33.14 13.30 17.49
CA SER A 358 32.23 12.77 18.50
C SER A 358 32.52 13.33 19.90
N LEU A 359 33.79 13.50 20.27
CA LEU A 359 34.19 14.18 21.50
C LEU A 359 33.80 15.67 21.50
N PHE A 360 33.97 16.36 20.36
CA PHE A 360 33.56 17.76 20.24
C PHE A 360 32.04 17.94 20.25
N SER A 361 31.27 17.02 19.66
CA SER A 361 29.81 17.05 19.71
C SER A 361 29.26 16.91 21.13
N TRP A 362 30.06 16.35 22.06
CA TRP A 362 29.68 16.27 23.47
C TRP A 362 29.98 17.57 24.23
N LEU A 363 30.87 18.41 23.70
CA LEU A 363 31.30 19.66 24.32
C LEU A 363 30.44 20.87 23.90
N TYR A 364 29.70 20.72 22.80
CA TYR A 364 28.72 21.66 22.26
C TYR A 364 27.33 21.27 22.73
#